data_AF-A0A534S307-F1
#
_entry.id   AF-A0A534S307-F1
#
_cell.length_a   1.000
_cell.length_b   1.000
_cell.length_c   1.000
_cell.angle_alpha   90.00
_cell.angle_beta   90.00
_cell.angle_gamma   90.00
#
_symmetry.space_group_name_H-M   'P 1'
#
loop_
_entity.id
_entity.type
_entity.pdbx_description
1 polymer ?
#
loop_
_entity_poly.entity_id
_entity_poly.type
_entity_poly.pdbx_seq_one_letter_code
_entity_poly.pdbx_strand_id
1 'polypeptide(L)'
;MQGLQQSYSQYFNKRHGKSGHVFEGRYKAIICQKDPYLLELIRYIHLNPVRAGIVKSPERYRYSGDYGYLQGRASEIIDPAKVLSMLGGTQAYRRFVREGLPDGHKEEYYAVEDQRFLGAEGFGEK
;
A
#
# COMPACT_ATOMS: atom_id res chain seq x y z
N MET A 1 -7.36 12.10 -7.92
CA MET A 1 -6.51 12.52 -6.79
C MET A 1 -6.20 14.01 -6.72
N GLN A 2 -6.38 14.79 -7.80
CA GLN A 2 -6.05 16.24 -7.82
C GLN A 2 -6.69 17.01 -6.66
N GLY A 3 -8.01 16.86 -6.44
CA GLY A 3 -8.71 17.54 -5.34
C GLY A 3 -8.10 17.26 -3.97
N LEU A 4 -7.90 15.99 -3.61
CA LEU A 4 -7.33 15.60 -2.31
C LEU A 4 -5.92 16.18 -2.10
N GLN A 5 -5.02 16.01 -3.08
CA GLN A 5 -3.65 16.50 -2.98
C GLN A 5 -3.59 18.03 -2.95
N GLN A 6 -4.43 18.70 -3.74
CA GLN A 6 -4.49 20.15 -3.79
C GLN A 6 -5.02 20.73 -2.48
N SER A 7 -6.14 20.21 -1.98
CA SER A 7 -6.73 20.63 -0.71
C SER A 7 -5.75 20.42 0.46
N TYR A 8 -5.08 19.27 0.51
CA TYR A 8 -4.07 19.01 1.54
C TYR A 8 -2.85 19.93 1.41
N SER A 9 -2.33 20.17 0.20
CA SER A 9 -1.18 21.06 -0.01
C SER A 9 -1.49 22.49 0.43
N GLN A 10 -2.67 23.00 0.09
CA GLN A 10 -3.12 24.33 0.53
C GLN A 10 -3.24 24.41 2.06
N TYR A 11 -3.86 23.40 2.68
CA TYR A 11 -3.96 23.30 4.13
C TYR A 11 -2.58 23.28 4.81
N PHE A 12 -1.67 22.41 4.35
CA PHE A 12 -0.32 22.26 4.90
C PHE A 12 0.48 23.56 4.78
N ASN A 13 0.51 24.16 3.59
CA ASN A 13 1.22 25.41 3.34
C ASN A 13 0.69 26.55 4.22
N LYS A 14 -0.63 26.69 4.34
CA LYS A 14 -1.26 27.68 5.23
C LYS A 14 -0.91 27.45 6.70
N ARG A 15 -0.94 26.19 7.16
CA ARG A 15 -0.64 25.81 8.55
C ARG A 15 0.82 26.07 8.94
N HIS A 16 1.74 25.86 8.01
CA HIS A 16 3.18 25.91 8.28
C HIS A 16 3.88 27.16 7.72
N GLY A 17 3.14 28.11 7.15
CA GLY A 17 3.72 29.33 6.54
C GLY A 17 4.65 29.02 5.36
N LYS A 18 4.35 27.96 4.61
CA LYS A 18 5.13 27.51 3.45
C LYS A 18 4.41 27.84 2.15
N SER A 19 5.13 27.76 1.04
CA SER A 19 4.61 27.89 -0.31
C SER A 19 5.27 26.85 -1.23
N GLY A 20 4.66 26.56 -2.37
CA GLY A 20 5.17 25.58 -3.33
C GLY A 20 4.59 24.17 -3.17
N HIS A 21 5.23 23.20 -3.83
CA HIS A 21 4.77 21.81 -3.92
C HIS A 21 5.06 21.03 -2.63
N VAL A 22 4.04 20.32 -2.12
CA VAL A 22 4.18 19.40 -0.96
C VAL A 22 4.48 17.97 -1.42
N PHE A 23 3.97 17.57 -2.58
CA PHE A 23 4.17 16.24 -3.14
C PHE A 23 5.21 16.30 -4.27
N GLU A 24 6.10 15.31 -4.30
CA GLU A 24 7.24 15.23 -5.24
C GLU A 24 6.83 14.87 -6.69
N GLY A 25 5.58 14.47 -6.93
CA GLY A 25 5.11 14.14 -8.27
C GLY A 25 3.63 13.81 -8.33
N ARG A 26 3.17 13.42 -9.53
CA ARG A 26 1.80 12.94 -9.74
C ARG A 26 1.59 11.60 -9.05
N TYR A 27 0.37 11.38 -8.55
CA TYR A 27 -0.03 10.05 -8.08
C TYR A 27 0.06 9.02 -9.22
N LYS A 28 0.33 7.78 -8.85
CA LYS A 28 0.24 6.62 -9.75
C LYS A 28 -1.09 5.89 -9.49
N ALA A 29 -1.70 5.35 -10.53
CA ALA A 29 -2.93 4.57 -10.46
C ALA A 29 -2.73 3.29 -11.28
N ILE A 30 -2.53 2.19 -10.59
CA ILE A 30 -2.15 0.91 -11.19
C ILE A 30 -3.30 -0.06 -11.02
N ILE A 31 -3.74 -0.67 -12.12
CA ILE A 31 -4.88 -1.57 -12.10
C ILE A 31 -4.47 -2.89 -11.46
N CYS A 32 -5.21 -3.31 -10.44
CA CYS A 32 -5.04 -4.59 -9.77
C CYS A 32 -6.01 -5.62 -10.38
N GLN A 33 -5.58 -6.36 -11.41
CA GLN A 33 -6.45 -7.30 -12.14
C GLN A 33 -6.42 -8.74 -11.62
N LYS A 34 -5.30 -9.18 -11.03
CA LYS A 34 -5.11 -10.58 -10.61
C LYS A 34 -5.08 -10.70 -9.09
N ASP A 35 -5.73 -11.73 -8.56
CA ASP A 35 -5.79 -11.97 -7.11
C ASP A 35 -4.41 -12.18 -6.47
N PRO A 36 -3.45 -12.94 -7.07
CA PRO A 36 -2.10 -13.02 -6.52
C PRO A 36 -1.41 -11.65 -6.40
N TYR A 37 -1.60 -10.78 -7.40
CA TYR A 37 -1.03 -9.44 -7.37
C TYR A 37 -1.63 -8.58 -6.25
N LEU A 38 -2.94 -8.71 -5.99
CA LEU A 38 -3.59 -8.04 -4.84
C LEU A 38 -2.96 -8.46 -3.51
N LEU A 39 -2.72 -9.76 -3.31
CA LEU A 39 -2.13 -10.29 -2.09
C LEU A 39 -0.72 -9.71 -1.87
N GLU A 40 0.12 -9.74 -2.91
CA GLU A 40 1.45 -9.14 -2.85
C GLU A 40 1.42 -7.65 -2.55
N LEU A 41 0.51 -6.91 -3.21
CA LEU A 41 0.37 -5.47 -3.02
C LEU A 41 0.00 -5.13 -1.57
N ILE A 42 -0.93 -5.87 -0.96
CA ILE A 42 -1.32 -5.67 0.44
C ILE A 42 -0.16 -5.95 1.38
N ARG A 43 0.55 -7.07 1.17
CA ARG A 43 1.74 -7.42 1.95
C ARG A 43 2.80 -6.33 1.83
N TYR A 44 3.06 -5.85 0.61
CA TYR A 44 3.99 -4.75 0.36
C TYR A 44 3.60 -3.49 1.14
N ILE A 45 2.33 -3.04 1.05
CA ILE A 45 1.85 -1.84 1.76
C ILE A 45 2.08 -1.94 3.27
N HIS A 46 1.74 -3.08 3.88
CA HIS A 46 1.86 -3.24 5.33
C HIS A 46 3.30 -3.46 5.81
N LEU A 47 4.19 -3.97 4.96
CA LEU A 47 5.61 -4.13 5.27
C LEU A 47 6.45 -2.87 5.00
N ASN A 48 5.95 -1.91 4.22
CA ASN A 48 6.68 -0.68 3.90
C ASN A 48 7.21 0.08 5.13
N PRO A 49 6.44 0.28 6.22
CA PRO A 49 6.95 0.93 7.43
C PRO A 49 8.11 0.17 8.09
N VAL A 50 8.13 -1.16 7.98
CA VAL A 50 9.23 -2.00 8.50
C VAL A 50 10.45 -1.87 7.60
N ARG A 51 10.25 -1.99 6.27
CA ARG A 51 11.32 -1.87 5.27
C ARG A 51 11.97 -0.48 5.26
N ALA A 52 11.20 0.56 5.56
CA ALA A 52 11.69 1.93 5.75
C ALA A 52 12.35 2.18 7.11
N GLY A 53 12.41 1.17 8.00
CA GLY A 53 13.04 1.29 9.32
C GLY A 53 12.25 2.11 10.34
N ILE A 54 10.98 2.45 10.07
CA ILE A 54 10.14 3.28 10.95
C ILE A 54 9.68 2.48 12.17
N VAL A 55 9.36 1.19 11.98
CA VAL A 55 8.91 0.29 13.03
C VAL A 55 9.56 -1.09 12.89
N LYS A 56 9.65 -1.84 14.00
CA LYS A 56 10.21 -3.21 14.01
C LYS A 56 9.22 -4.29 13.56
N SER A 57 7.93 -3.98 13.50
CA SER A 57 6.89 -4.91 13.06
C SER A 57 5.71 -4.12 12.46
N PRO A 58 4.98 -4.69 11.48
CA PRO A 58 3.92 -3.96 10.78
C PRO A 58 2.82 -3.49 11.73
N GLU A 59 2.50 -4.29 12.76
CA GLU A 59 1.42 -4.02 13.70
C GLU A 59 1.68 -2.79 14.59
N ARG A 60 2.94 -2.32 14.66
CA ARG A 60 3.32 -1.12 15.43
C ARG A 60 3.07 0.17 14.64
N TYR A 61 2.81 0.09 13.34
CA TYR A 61 2.57 1.28 12.52
C TYR A 61 1.08 1.66 12.48
N ARG A 62 0.70 2.56 13.40
CA ARG A 62 -0.68 3.06 13.59
C ARG A 62 -1.30 3.75 12.37
N TYR A 63 -0.52 4.12 11.37
CA TYR A 63 -0.98 4.82 10.17
C TYR A 63 -1.13 3.89 8.96
N SER A 64 -1.53 2.63 9.22
CA SER A 64 -1.84 1.64 8.19
C SER A 64 -3.20 1.00 8.42
N GLY A 65 -3.71 0.34 7.38
CA GLY A 65 -4.93 -0.46 7.45
C GLY A 65 -4.76 -1.85 8.08
N ASP A 66 -3.53 -2.23 8.44
CA ASP A 66 -3.17 -3.59 8.89
C ASP A 66 -4.07 -4.08 10.03
N TYR A 67 -4.40 -3.20 10.97
CA TYR A 67 -5.28 -3.52 12.09
C TYR A 67 -6.66 -4.04 11.66
N GLY A 68 -7.24 -3.50 10.58
CA GLY A 68 -8.52 -3.98 10.05
C GLY A 68 -8.45 -5.43 9.58
N TYR A 69 -7.34 -5.82 8.94
CA TYR A 69 -7.10 -7.20 8.51
C TYR A 69 -6.81 -8.13 9.69
N LEU A 70 -6.04 -7.67 10.69
CA LEU A 70 -5.76 -8.46 11.88
C LEU A 70 -7.01 -8.75 12.72
N GLN A 71 -7.98 -7.84 12.73
CA GLN A 71 -9.24 -8.00 13.47
C GLN A 71 -10.38 -8.56 12.62
N GLY A 72 -10.21 -8.67 11.30
CA GLY A 72 -11.30 -9.03 10.39
C GLY A 72 -12.45 -8.03 10.40
N ARG A 73 -12.15 -6.74 10.65
CA ARG A 73 -13.15 -5.70 10.81
C ARG A 73 -13.05 -4.66 9.71
N ALA A 74 -14.15 -4.50 8.97
CA ALA A 74 -14.29 -3.42 8.00
C ALA A 74 -14.37 -2.05 8.70
N SER A 75 -13.95 -1.03 7.96
CA SER A 75 -14.11 0.39 8.28
C SER A 75 -14.70 1.11 7.09
N GLU A 76 -14.95 2.41 7.21
CA GLU A 76 -15.45 3.23 6.09
C GLU A 76 -14.53 3.22 4.85
N ILE A 77 -13.24 2.97 5.05
CA ILE A 77 -12.22 3.09 4.00
C ILE A 77 -11.52 1.76 3.66
N ILE A 78 -11.73 0.70 4.46
CA ILE A 78 -11.06 -0.60 4.28
C ILE A 78 -12.07 -1.72 4.50
N ASP A 79 -12.17 -2.61 3.51
CA ASP A 79 -12.85 -3.90 3.62
C ASP A 79 -11.84 -5.05 3.51
N PRO A 80 -11.54 -5.78 4.60
CA PRO A 80 -10.60 -6.89 4.58
C PRO A 80 -11.21 -8.19 4.06
N ALA A 81 -12.54 -8.29 3.88
CA ALA A 81 -13.25 -9.55 3.70
C ALA A 81 -12.75 -10.36 2.49
N LYS A 82 -12.58 -9.71 1.33
CA LYS A 82 -12.10 -10.36 0.10
C LYS A 82 -10.75 -11.05 0.31
N VAL A 83 -9.81 -10.34 0.94
CA VAL A 83 -8.42 -10.79 1.12
C VAL A 83 -8.33 -11.86 2.21
N LEU A 84 -9.08 -11.67 3.30
CA LEU A 84 -9.17 -12.68 4.34
C LEU A 84 -9.81 -13.97 3.84
N SER A 85 -10.82 -13.87 2.97
CA SER A 85 -11.43 -15.04 2.32
C SER A 85 -10.40 -15.80 1.47
N MET A 86 -9.62 -15.09 0.65
CA MET A 86 -8.55 -15.69 -0.18
C MET A 86 -7.48 -16.42 0.64
N LEU A 87 -7.11 -15.86 1.78
CA LEU A 87 -6.03 -16.40 2.63
C LEU A 87 -6.51 -17.45 3.64
N GLY A 88 -7.81 -17.52 3.94
CA GLY A 88 -8.36 -18.40 4.97
C GLY A 88 -8.39 -17.78 6.38
N GLY A 89 -8.58 -16.47 6.47
CA GLY A 89 -8.85 -15.73 7.72
C GLY A 89 -7.67 -14.95 8.29
N THR A 90 -7.90 -14.31 9.44
CA THR A 90 -6.97 -13.33 10.06
C THR A 90 -5.62 -13.93 10.46
N GLN A 91 -5.61 -15.20 10.92
CA GLN A 91 -4.37 -15.88 11.29
C GLN A 91 -3.51 -16.22 10.07
N ALA A 92 -4.15 -16.65 8.97
CA ALA A 92 -3.45 -16.92 7.72
C ALA A 92 -2.90 -15.62 7.11
N TYR A 93 -3.67 -14.55 7.16
CA TYR A 93 -3.21 -13.20 6.80
C TYR A 93 -1.99 -12.77 7.61
N ARG A 94 -2.01 -12.91 8.94
CA ARG A 94 -0.86 -12.55 9.79
C ARG A 94 0.39 -13.34 9.41
N ARG A 95 0.27 -14.64 9.14
CA ARG A 95 1.40 -15.46 8.67
C ARG A 95 1.92 -14.97 7.32
N PHE A 96 1.02 -14.80 6.36
CA PHE A 96 1.33 -14.32 5.00
C PHE A 96 2.12 -13.01 4.99
N VAL A 97 1.73 -12.02 5.81
CA VAL A 97 2.45 -10.74 5.94
C VAL A 97 3.83 -10.96 6.56
N ARG A 98 3.93 -11.77 7.64
CA ARG A 98 5.20 -12.02 8.33
C ARG A 98 6.20 -12.81 7.49
N GLU A 99 5.72 -13.72 6.65
CA GLU A 99 6.55 -14.47 5.70
C GLU A 99 7.28 -13.55 4.71
N GLY A 100 6.78 -12.33 4.47
CA GLY A 100 7.45 -11.32 3.66
C GLY A 100 8.43 -10.43 4.41
N LEU A 101 8.63 -10.59 5.72
CA LEU A 101 9.62 -9.80 6.48
C LEU A 101 11.07 -9.99 6.00
N PRO A 102 11.51 -11.21 5.63
CA PRO A 102 12.85 -11.42 5.08
C PRO A 102 13.03 -10.75 3.71
N ASP A 103 11.93 -10.58 2.96
CA ASP A 103 11.95 -9.86 1.70
C ASP A 103 12.24 -8.38 1.99
N GLY A 104 13.49 -7.98 1.73
CA GLY A 104 13.93 -6.60 1.83
C GLY A 104 13.26 -5.69 0.80
N HIS A 105 13.94 -4.62 0.44
CA HIS A 105 13.47 -3.73 -0.61
C HIS A 105 13.53 -4.44 -1.97
N LYS A 106 12.38 -4.81 -2.55
CA LYS A 106 12.30 -5.37 -3.89
C LYS A 106 12.02 -4.26 -4.91
N GLU A 107 12.97 -4.04 -5.81
CA GLU A 107 12.96 -2.95 -6.79
C GLU A 107 11.86 -3.13 -7.86
N GLU A 108 11.46 -4.39 -8.11
CA GLU A 108 10.35 -4.78 -8.99
C GLU A 108 9.01 -4.13 -8.63
N TYR A 109 8.75 -3.81 -7.34
CA TYR A 109 7.52 -3.11 -6.93
C TYR A 109 7.52 -1.62 -7.30
N TYR A 110 8.65 -1.08 -7.74
CA TYR A 110 8.84 0.32 -8.10
C TYR A 110 9.16 0.53 -9.58
N ALA A 111 9.53 -0.55 -10.27
CA ALA A 111 9.71 -0.62 -11.72
C ALA A 111 8.35 -0.57 -12.43
N VAL A 112 7.75 0.62 -12.47
CA VAL A 112 6.47 0.85 -13.15
C VAL A 112 6.75 1.17 -14.62
N GLU A 113 6.39 0.26 -15.52
CA GLU A 113 6.32 0.58 -16.94
C GLU A 113 5.13 1.52 -17.20
N ASP A 114 5.43 2.68 -17.76
CA ASP A 114 4.46 3.67 -18.26
C ASP A 114 3.38 4.13 -17.26
N GLN A 115 3.73 4.19 -15.96
CA GLN A 115 2.87 4.68 -14.86
C GLN A 115 1.54 3.94 -14.65
N ARG A 116 1.29 2.84 -15.38
CA ARG A 116 -0.01 2.16 -15.45
C ARG A 116 0.02 0.70 -15.00
N PHE A 117 1.18 0.05 -15.04
CA PHE A 117 1.31 -1.39 -14.80
C PHE A 117 2.48 -1.69 -13.85
N LEU A 118 2.29 -2.68 -12.98
CA LEU A 118 3.35 -3.34 -12.22
C LEU A 118 3.34 -4.81 -12.63
N GLY A 119 4.42 -5.30 -13.23
CA GLY A 119 4.51 -6.67 -13.72
C GLY A 119 5.81 -6.91 -14.51
N ALA A 120 6.14 -8.19 -14.72
CA ALA A 120 7.19 -8.60 -15.66
C ALA A 120 6.83 -8.24 -17.10
N GLU A 121 7.81 -8.25 -18.01
CA GLU A 121 7.62 -8.07 -19.46
C GLU A 121 6.41 -8.91 -19.94
N GLY A 122 5.46 -8.27 -20.64
CA GLY A 122 4.24 -8.90 -21.16
C GLY A 122 2.96 -8.68 -20.36
N PHE A 123 2.98 -7.94 -19.24
CA PHE A 123 1.75 -7.65 -18.46
C PHE A 123 0.68 -6.84 -19.24
N GLY A 124 1.09 -6.11 -20.28
CA GLY A 124 0.23 -5.24 -21.10
C GLY A 124 -0.12 -5.79 -22.49
N GLU A 125 0.25 -7.02 -22.82
CA GLU A 125 -0.09 -7.62 -24.12
C GLU A 125 -1.51 -8.22 -24.10
N LYS A 126 -2.25 -7.96 -25.18
CA LYS A 126 -3.71 -8.09 -25.33
C LYS A 126 -4.26 -9.49 -25.09
#